data_AF-A0A1G9Z4U5-F1
#
_entry.id   AF-A0A1G9Z4U5-F1
#
_cell.length_a   1.000
_cell.length_b   1.000
_cell.length_c   1.000
_cell.angle_alpha   90.00
_cell.angle_beta   90.00
_cell.angle_gamma   90.00
#
_symmetry.space_group_name_H-M   'P 1'
#
loop_
_entity.id
_entity.type
_entity.pdbx_description
1 polymer ?
#
loop_
_entity_poly.entity_id
_entity_poly.type
_entity_poly.pdbx_seq_one_letter_code
_entity_poly.pdbx_strand_id
1 'polypeptide(L)'
;MMDGIVCTECHSYLTTDLSSCPGCGTAIILSGEAKNIIDQLQPNCLIHRYEGSDLLEPAFIIKEAKKNVKVATKLKDYSRPIVVDKTKVYSFNQNVLSSIQALRNERTATMRRYDQLIETHWKNLKPYHQP
;
A
#
# COMPACT_ATOMS: atom_id res chain seq x y z
N MET A 1 -10.38 -2.06 14.58
CA MET A 1 -11.44 -1.07 14.30
C MET A 1 -11.41 -0.81 12.79
N MET A 2 -12.56 -0.81 12.12
CA MET A 2 -12.66 -0.39 10.72
C MET A 2 -12.52 1.13 10.69
N ASP A 3 -11.44 1.65 10.10
CA ASP A 3 -11.15 3.10 10.10
C ASP A 3 -12.08 3.91 9.17
N GLY A 4 -12.92 3.23 8.38
CA GLY A 4 -13.93 3.81 7.51
C GLY A 4 -14.34 2.84 6.40
N ILE A 5 -15.34 3.23 5.62
CA ILE A 5 -15.90 2.48 4.49
C ILE A 5 -15.93 3.38 3.25
N VAL A 6 -16.05 2.81 2.07
CA VAL A 6 -16.19 3.59 0.82
C VAL A 6 -17.54 3.28 0.18
N CYS A 7 -18.29 4.31 -0.20
CA CYS A 7 -19.52 4.13 -0.97
C CYS A 7 -19.20 3.59 -2.37
N THR A 8 -19.84 2.50 -2.80
CA THR A 8 -19.60 1.93 -4.14
C THR A 8 -20.08 2.82 -5.28
N GLU A 9 -21.05 3.71 -5.02
CA GLU A 9 -21.65 4.57 -6.03
C GLU A 9 -20.76 5.76 -6.39
N CYS A 10 -20.26 6.48 -5.38
CA CYS A 10 -19.51 7.71 -5.58
C CYS A 10 -18.05 7.65 -5.13
N HIS A 11 -17.59 6.50 -4.63
CA HIS A 11 -16.24 6.31 -4.09
C HIS A 11 -15.84 7.28 -2.96
N SER A 12 -16.81 7.88 -2.28
CA SER A 12 -16.56 8.70 -1.09
C SER A 12 -16.12 7.83 0.08
N TYR A 13 -15.07 8.24 0.78
CA TYR A 13 -14.65 7.64 2.03
C TYR A 13 -15.50 8.17 3.19
N LEU A 14 -16.03 7.27 4.01
CA LEU A 14 -17.05 7.51 5.01
C LEU A 14 -16.65 6.92 6.36
N THR A 15 -17.19 7.47 7.44
CA THR A 15 -17.23 6.80 8.75
C THR A 15 -18.33 5.75 8.77
N THR A 16 -18.27 4.80 9.70
CA THR A 16 -19.19 3.64 9.78
C THR A 16 -20.59 3.98 10.27
N ASP A 17 -20.81 5.17 10.81
CA ASP A 17 -22.01 5.51 11.58
C ASP A 17 -23.09 6.26 10.76
N LEU A 18 -22.98 6.21 9.42
CA LEU A 18 -23.85 6.95 8.51
C LEU A 18 -24.94 6.05 7.93
N SER A 19 -26.20 6.51 7.96
CA SER A 19 -27.34 5.84 7.32
C SER A 19 -27.44 6.11 5.82
N SER A 20 -26.85 7.21 5.34
CA SER A 20 -26.79 7.57 3.92
C SER A 20 -25.44 8.20 3.56
N CYS A 21 -25.05 8.06 2.30
CA CYS A 21 -23.83 8.66 1.79
C CYS A 21 -24.01 10.17 1.63
N PRO A 22 -23.21 11.02 2.31
CA PRO A 22 -23.28 12.47 2.15
C PRO A 22 -22.88 12.95 0.74
N GLY A 23 -22.17 12.13 -0.03
CA GLY A 23 -21.75 12.46 -1.39
C GLY A 23 -22.83 12.29 -2.46
N CYS A 24 -23.62 11.21 -2.37
CA CYS A 24 -24.61 10.86 -3.41
C CYS A 24 -26.04 10.61 -2.88
N GLY A 25 -26.25 10.68 -1.56
CA GLY A 25 -27.55 10.47 -0.92
C GLY A 25 -27.99 9.00 -0.79
N THR A 26 -27.26 8.05 -1.40
CA THR A 26 -27.60 6.62 -1.36
C THR A 26 -27.60 6.08 0.07
N ALA A 27 -28.62 5.31 0.45
CA ALA A 27 -28.65 4.61 1.74
C ALA A 27 -27.46 3.65 1.87
N ILE A 28 -26.83 3.60 3.05
CA ILE A 28 -25.67 2.74 3.31
C ILE A 28 -26.14 1.38 3.82
N ILE A 29 -25.75 0.32 3.12
CA ILE A 29 -26.05 -1.07 3.46
C ILE A 29 -24.72 -1.77 3.76
N LEU A 30 -24.49 -2.08 5.03
CA LEU A 30 -23.20 -2.60 5.51
C LEU A 30 -23.01 -4.10 5.30
N SER A 31 -24.10 -4.86 5.17
CA SER A 31 -24.07 -6.33 5.14
C SER A 31 -25.21 -6.92 4.29
N GLY A 32 -25.10 -8.21 3.98
CA GLY A 32 -26.03 -8.94 3.12
C GLY A 32 -25.73 -8.80 1.62
N GLU A 33 -26.58 -9.38 0.79
CA GLU A 33 -26.40 -9.37 -0.68
C GLU A 33 -26.53 -7.96 -1.28
N ALA A 34 -27.28 -7.08 -0.62
CA ALA A 34 -27.46 -5.68 -1.02
C ALA A 34 -26.34 -4.75 -0.51
N LYS A 35 -25.24 -5.28 0.05
CA LYS A 35 -24.11 -4.48 0.53
C LYS A 35 -23.59 -3.58 -0.57
N ASN A 36 -23.52 -2.27 -0.30
CA ASN A 36 -23.13 -1.24 -1.27
C ASN A 36 -21.95 -0.38 -0.79
N ILE A 37 -21.05 -1.03 -0.05
CA ILE A 37 -19.85 -0.42 0.49
C ILE A 37 -18.61 -1.27 0.23
N ILE A 38 -17.46 -0.63 0.18
CA ILE A 38 -16.14 -1.23 0.17
C ILE A 38 -15.54 -1.01 1.57
N ASP A 39 -15.53 -2.06 2.38
CA ASP A 39 -14.94 -2.10 3.74
C ASP A 39 -13.57 -2.79 3.76
N GLN A 40 -13.16 -3.37 2.63
CA GLN A 40 -11.85 -3.99 2.44
C GLN A 40 -11.33 -3.63 1.05
N LEU A 41 -10.07 -3.21 0.98
CA LEU A 41 -9.41 -3.03 -0.31
C LEU A 41 -9.11 -4.40 -0.90
N GLN A 42 -9.65 -4.68 -2.08
CA GLN A 42 -9.36 -5.87 -2.86
C GLN A 42 -8.45 -5.46 -4.03
N PRO A 43 -7.12 -5.65 -3.95
CA PRO A 43 -6.21 -5.18 -4.99
C PRO A 43 -6.45 -5.88 -6.33
N ASN A 44 -6.37 -5.13 -7.42
CA ASN A 44 -6.45 -5.65 -8.79
C ASN A 44 -5.22 -5.28 -9.65
N CYS A 45 -4.29 -4.51 -9.09
CA CYS A 45 -3.02 -4.18 -9.72
C CYS A 45 -1.89 -4.10 -8.69
N LEU A 46 -0.66 -4.05 -9.22
CA LEU A 46 0.55 -3.74 -8.49
C LEU A 46 1.11 -2.43 -9.05
N ILE A 47 1.59 -1.52 -8.19
CA ILE A 47 2.19 -0.25 -8.60
C ILE A 47 3.62 -0.12 -8.12
N HIS A 48 4.47 0.48 -8.96
CA HIS A 48 5.86 0.80 -8.65
C HIS A 48 6.08 2.31 -8.79
N ARG A 49 5.80 3.07 -7.74
CA ARG A 49 5.76 4.55 -7.81
C ARG A 49 7.01 5.26 -7.28
N TYR A 50 7.88 4.56 -6.57
CA TYR A 50 9.10 5.16 -5.99
C TYR A 50 10.31 4.78 -6.84
N GLU A 51 10.87 5.79 -7.51
CA GLU A 51 12.09 5.62 -8.31
C GLU A 51 13.25 5.12 -7.42
N GLY A 52 14.02 4.15 -7.91
CA GLY A 52 15.14 3.56 -7.16
C GLY A 52 14.73 2.65 -5.98
N SER A 53 13.43 2.47 -5.72
CA SER A 53 12.93 1.52 -4.72
C SER A 53 12.57 0.19 -5.37
N ASP A 54 12.65 -0.90 -4.62
CA ASP A 54 12.10 -2.21 -5.00
C ASP A 54 10.70 -2.44 -4.39
N LEU A 55 10.07 -1.39 -3.89
CA LEU A 55 8.75 -1.44 -3.29
C LEU A 55 7.67 -1.57 -4.37
N LEU A 56 7.04 -2.73 -4.40
CA LEU A 56 5.82 -3.00 -5.14
C LEU A 56 4.62 -2.95 -4.20
N GLU A 57 3.64 -2.10 -4.50
CA GLU A 57 2.46 -1.90 -3.66
C GLU A 57 1.22 -2.51 -4.33
N PRO A 58 0.42 -3.31 -3.60
CA PRO A 58 -0.91 -3.71 -4.07
C PRO A 58 -1.85 -2.50 -4.09
N ALA A 59 -2.63 -2.36 -5.16
CA ALA A 59 -3.59 -1.28 -5.31
C ALA A 59 -4.85 -1.70 -6.08
N PHE A 60 -5.89 -0.88 -5.97
CA PHE A 60 -7.11 -0.99 -6.76
C PHE A 60 -7.19 0.16 -7.77
N ILE A 61 -7.41 -0.14 -9.05
CA ILE A 61 -7.65 0.85 -10.10
C ILE A 61 -9.04 1.44 -9.94
N ILE A 62 -9.11 2.74 -9.67
CA ILE A 62 -10.37 3.51 -9.57
C ILE A 62 -10.75 4.06 -10.95
N LYS A 63 -9.78 4.60 -11.69
CA LYS A 63 -10.03 5.19 -13.01
C LYS A 63 -8.78 5.17 -13.88
N GLU A 64 -8.96 4.79 -15.13
CA GLU A 64 -7.90 4.90 -16.14
C GLU A 64 -8.03 6.19 -16.97
N ALA A 65 -6.90 6.86 -17.17
CA ALA A 65 -6.76 7.94 -18.14
C ALA A 65 -5.82 7.52 -19.28
N LYS A 66 -5.54 8.43 -20.22
CA LYS A 66 -4.71 8.12 -21.40
C LYS A 66 -3.27 7.72 -21.04
N LYS A 67 -2.63 8.45 -20.12
CA LYS A 67 -1.23 8.22 -19.70
C LYS A 67 -1.09 7.66 -18.29
N ASN A 68 -2.06 7.95 -17.43
CA ASN A 68 -1.98 7.65 -16.00
C ASN A 68 -3.19 6.85 -15.53
N VAL A 69 -3.07 6.27 -14.34
CA VAL A 69 -4.13 5.57 -13.63
C VAL A 69 -4.30 6.23 -12.26
N LYS A 70 -5.55 6.38 -11.83
CA LYS A 70 -5.92 6.73 -10.45
C LYS A 70 -6.15 5.43 -9.68
N VAL A 71 -5.40 5.23 -8.60
CA VAL A 71 -5.44 4.02 -7.80
C VAL A 71 -5.62 4.33 -6.31
N ALA A 72 -6.11 3.36 -5.55
CA ALA A 72 -6.10 3.36 -4.09
C ALA A 72 -5.24 2.22 -3.56
N THR A 73 -4.32 2.51 -2.61
CA THR A 73 -3.57 1.46 -1.89
C THR A 73 -4.17 1.18 -0.50
N LYS A 74 -5.24 1.89 -0.15
CA LYS A 74 -6.03 1.80 1.09
C LYS A 74 -7.35 2.52 0.91
N LEU A 75 -8.36 2.22 1.75
CA LEU A 75 -9.72 2.76 1.60
C LEU A 75 -9.78 4.29 1.54
N LYS A 76 -8.99 4.99 2.38
CA LYS A 76 -8.97 6.47 2.39
C LYS A 76 -8.51 7.09 1.07
N ASP A 77 -7.73 6.37 0.27
CA ASP A 77 -7.23 6.87 -1.01
C ASP A 77 -8.33 6.94 -2.07
N TYR A 78 -9.50 6.32 -1.88
CA TYR A 78 -10.62 6.51 -2.81
C TYR A 78 -11.06 7.98 -2.91
N SER A 79 -11.02 8.72 -1.80
CA SER A 79 -11.31 10.15 -1.76
C SER A 79 -10.22 11.02 -2.40
N ARG A 80 -8.97 10.56 -2.37
CA ARG A 80 -7.80 11.25 -2.93
C ARG A 80 -6.88 10.24 -3.62
N PRO A 81 -7.25 9.80 -4.83
CA PRO A 81 -6.53 8.71 -5.50
C PRO A 81 -5.10 9.08 -5.81
N ILE A 82 -4.22 8.09 -5.69
CA ILE A 82 -2.83 8.19 -6.11
C ILE A 82 -2.82 8.16 -7.64
N VAL A 83 -2.11 9.09 -8.26
CA VAL A 83 -1.92 9.12 -9.71
C VAL A 83 -0.58 8.45 -10.04
N VAL A 84 -0.63 7.42 -10.87
CA VAL A 84 0.55 6.64 -11.28
C VAL A 84 0.60 6.59 -12.81
N ASP A 85 1.80 6.68 -13.39
CA ASP A 85 2.00 6.47 -14.84
C ASP A 85 1.63 5.02 -15.21
N LYS A 86 0.95 4.82 -16.34
CA LYS A 86 0.53 3.47 -16.79
C LYS A 86 1.70 2.49 -16.93
N THR A 87 2.88 2.97 -17.30
CA THR A 87 4.10 2.16 -17.42
C THR A 87 4.60 1.60 -16.07
N LYS A 88 4.08 2.13 -14.96
CA LYS A 88 4.41 1.75 -13.58
C LYS A 88 3.28 0.95 -12.90
N VAL A 89 2.29 0.50 -13.67
CA VAL A 89 1.16 -0.31 -13.20
C VAL A 89 1.24 -1.68 -13.86
N TYR A 90 1.15 -2.72 -13.04
CA TYR A 90 1.28 -4.12 -13.44
C TYR A 90 0.05 -4.91 -13.01
N SER A 91 -0.24 -6.01 -13.71
CA SER A 91 -1.30 -6.94 -13.32
C SER A 91 -1.05 -7.49 -11.91
N PHE A 92 -2.11 -7.64 -11.13
CA PHE A 92 -1.98 -8.19 -9.79
C PHE A 92 -1.53 -9.65 -9.84
N ASN A 93 -0.46 -9.95 -9.12
CA ASN A 93 0.06 -11.29 -8.93
C ASN A 93 0.57 -11.45 -7.49
N GLN A 94 -0.21 -12.16 -6.67
CA GLN A 94 0.11 -12.36 -5.26
C GLN A 94 1.43 -13.12 -5.06
N ASN A 95 1.75 -14.08 -5.93
CA ASN A 95 2.98 -14.87 -5.81
C ASN A 95 4.21 -13.98 -6.01
N VAL A 96 4.22 -13.15 -7.05
CA VAL A 96 5.31 -12.20 -7.31
C VAL A 96 5.45 -11.19 -6.16
N LEU A 97 4.34 -10.64 -5.68
CA LEU A 97 4.35 -9.71 -4.54
C LEU A 97 4.97 -10.35 -3.30
N SER A 98 4.53 -11.56 -2.94
CA SER A 98 5.05 -12.30 -1.79
C SER A 98 6.55 -12.62 -1.95
N SER A 99 6.99 -13.04 -3.13
CA SER A 99 8.41 -13.32 -3.40
C SER A 99 9.28 -12.08 -3.24
N ILE A 100 8.86 -10.93 -3.80
CA ILE A 100 9.59 -9.67 -3.66
C ILE A 100 9.66 -9.25 -2.18
N GLN A 101 8.55 -9.37 -1.44
CA GLN A 101 8.52 -9.05 -0.01
C GLN A 101 9.45 -9.96 0.81
N ALA A 102 9.50 -11.26 0.51
CA ALA A 102 10.41 -12.19 1.16
C ALA A 102 11.88 -11.80 0.95
N LEU A 103 12.27 -11.54 -0.30
CA LEU A 103 13.64 -11.10 -0.64
C LEU A 103 14.02 -9.79 0.06
N ARG A 104 13.08 -8.86 0.21
CA ARG A 104 13.31 -7.59 0.92
C ARG A 104 13.52 -7.80 2.41
N ASN A 105 12.77 -8.71 3.01
CA ASN A 105 12.94 -9.09 4.42
C ASN A 105 14.29 -9.77 4.64
N GLU A 106 14.67 -10.69 3.75
CA GLU A 106 15.98 -11.35 3.77
C GLU A 106 17.13 -10.36 3.62
N ARG A 107 17.05 -9.43 2.66
CA ARG A 107 18.04 -8.37 2.50
C ARG A 107 18.16 -7.53 3.77
N THR A 108 17.04 -7.12 4.36
CA THR A 108 17.02 -6.30 5.57
C THR A 108 17.66 -7.05 6.75
N ALA A 109 17.32 -8.34 6.92
CA ALA A 109 17.90 -9.17 7.97
C ALA A 109 19.42 -9.37 7.77
N THR A 110 19.84 -9.58 6.52
CA THR A 110 21.25 -9.77 6.16
C THR A 110 22.07 -8.49 6.40
N MET A 111 21.57 -7.34 5.97
CA MET A 111 22.22 -6.05 6.22
C MET A 111 22.37 -5.78 7.72
N ARG A 112 21.30 -5.97 8.51
CA ARG A 112 21.36 -5.84 9.98
C ARG A 112 22.41 -6.75 10.61
N ARG A 113 22.53 -7.99 10.11
CA ARG A 113 23.55 -8.92 10.58
C ARG A 113 24.96 -8.40 10.28
N TYR A 114 25.20 -7.88 9.08
CA TYR A 114 26.49 -7.28 8.74
C TYR A 114 26.79 -6.04 9.60
N ASP A 115 25.81 -5.17 9.81
CA ASP A 115 25.97 -3.99 10.67
C ASP A 115 26.39 -4.38 12.09
N GLN A 116 25.77 -5.42 12.67
CA GLN A 116 26.12 -5.94 14.00
C GLN A 116 27.55 -6.51 14.07
N LEU A 117 27.97 -7.25 13.03
CA LEU A 117 29.32 -7.80 12.95
C LEU A 117 30.37 -6.68 12.85
N ILE A 118 30.11 -5.69 11.98
CA ILE A 118 30.97 -4.51 11.82
C ILE A 118 31.08 -3.76 13.15
N GLU A 119 29.96 -3.48 13.82
CA GLU A 119 29.95 -2.81 15.12
C GLU A 119 30.75 -3.58 16.18
N THR A 120 30.64 -4.91 16.19
CA THR A 120 31.43 -5.77 17.09
C THR A 120 32.92 -5.62 16.85
N HIS A 121 33.36 -5.58 15.59
CA HIS A 121 34.77 -5.36 15.25
C HIS A 121 35.24 -3.96 15.67
N TRP A 122 34.44 -2.92 15.43
CA TRP A 122 34.75 -1.55 15.85
C TRP A 122 34.97 -1.43 17.36
N LYS A 123 34.13 -2.08 18.18
CA LYS A 123 34.26 -2.08 19.65
C LYS A 123 35.55 -2.73 20.16
N ASN A 124 36.17 -3.60 19.36
CA ASN A 124 37.41 -4.28 19.73
C ASN A 124 38.68 -3.49 19.37
N LEU A 125 38.55 -2.36 18.66
CA LEU A 125 39.69 -1.52 18.35
C LEU A 125 40.16 -0.79 19.62
N LYS A 126 41.46 -0.86 19.91
CA LYS A 126 42.07 -0.08 20.99
C LYS A 126 42.46 1.30 20.45
N PRO A 127 42.31 2.38 21.25
CA PRO A 127 42.87 3.67 20.91
C PRO A 127 44.37 3.55 20.62
N TYR A 128 44.83 4.22 19.58
CA TYR A 128 46.26 4.33 19.32
C TYR A 128 46.88 5.27 20.35
N HIS A 129 47.81 4.76 21.15
CA HIS A 129 48.67 5.57 22.02
C HIS A 129 50.08 5.52 21.45
N GLN A 130 50.56 6.68 21.02
CA GLN A 130 51.90 6.86 20.49
C GLN A 130 52.89 6.90 21.68
N PRO A 131 54.05 6.22 21.61
CA PRO A 131 55.05 6.23 22.68
C PRO A 131 55.72 7.60 22.87
#